data_AF-A0A840IKX8-F1
#
_entry.id   AF-A0A840IKX8-F1
#
_cell.length_a   1.000
_cell.length_b   1.000
_cell.length_c   1.000
_cell.angle_alpha   90.00
_cell.angle_beta   90.00
_cell.angle_gamma   90.00
#
_symmetry.space_group_name_H-M   'P 1'
#
loop_
_entity.id
_entity.type
_entity.pdbx_description
1 polymer ?
#
loop_
_entity_poly.entity_id
_entity_poly.type
_entity_poly.pdbx_seq_one_letter_code
_entity_poly.pdbx_strand_id
1 'polypeptide(L)' 'MALPLHLIGLARLGLPLIDGAEVEELAAVCAELRRYAFLLTIAPPRLRGGTGVPVNPQAIF' A
#
# COMPACT_ATOMS: atom_id res chain seq x y z
N MET A 1 1.98 11.84 -20.16
CA MET A 1 2.21 12.43 -18.83
C MET A 1 3.17 11.52 -18.08
N ALA A 2 4.27 12.03 -17.53
CA ALA A 2 5.21 11.20 -16.77
C ALA A 2 4.61 10.86 -15.39
N LEU A 3 4.72 9.60 -14.96
CA LEU A 3 4.42 9.15 -13.59
C LEU A 3 5.76 8.98 -12.85
N PRO A 4 6.42 10.06 -12.41
CA PRO A 4 7.76 10.00 -11.85
C PRO A 4 7.82 9.07 -10.63
N LEU A 5 6.76 9.04 -9.80
CA LEU A 5 6.68 8.13 -8.65
C LEU A 5 6.63 6.65 -9.09
N HIS A 6 5.91 6.32 -10.16
CA HIS A 6 5.88 4.95 -10.69
C HIS A 6 7.24 4.57 -11.30
N LEU A 7 7.81 5.44 -12.13
CA LEU A 7 9.06 5.17 -12.83
C LEU A 7 10.24 5.02 -11.87
N ILE A 8 10.35 5.92 -10.89
CA ILE A 8 11.43 5.87 -9.91
C ILE A 8 11.16 4.75 -8.89
N GLY A 9 9.95 4.70 -8.31
CA GLY A 9 9.58 3.73 -7.29
C GLY A 9 9.67 2.28 -7.78
N LEU A 10 8.91 1.93 -8.82
CA LEU A 10 8.88 0.55 -9.33
C LEU A 10 10.18 0.21 -10.08
N ALA A 11 10.52 0.98 -11.12
CA ALA A 11 11.56 0.54 -12.06
C ALA A 11 12.99 0.80 -11.57
N ARG A 12 13.22 1.89 -10.81
CA ARG A 12 14.58 2.24 -10.34
C ARG A 12 14.89 1.71 -8.94
N LEU A 13 13.91 1.76 -8.05
CA LEU A 13 14.09 1.40 -6.64
C LEU A 13 13.54 0.02 -6.28
N GLY A 14 12.74 -0.61 -7.15
CA GLY A 14 12.13 -1.91 -6.88
C GLY A 14 11.09 -1.87 -5.75
N LEU A 15 10.52 -0.69 -5.46
CA LEU A 15 9.52 -0.51 -4.43
C LEU A 15 8.16 -1.02 -4.91
N PRO A 16 7.47 -1.90 -4.16
CA PRO A 16 6.07 -2.20 -4.43
C PRO A 16 5.21 -0.95 -4.17
N LEU A 17 4.23 -0.70 -5.05
CA LEU A 17 3.26 0.37 -4.88
C LEU A 17 1.88 -0.21 -4.55
N ILE A 18 1.17 0.46 -3.65
CA ILE A 18 -0.24 0.21 -3.34
C ILE A 18 -1.01 1.42 -3.83
N ASP A 19 -1.88 1.21 -4.81
CA ASP A 19 -2.73 2.24 -5.38
C ASP A 19 -4.20 1.99 -5.02
N GLY A 20 -4.96 3.07 -4.85
CA GLY A 20 -6.42 3.00 -4.66
C GLY A 20 -6.88 2.38 -3.34
N ALA A 21 -6.06 2.42 -2.28
CA ALA A 21 -6.49 2.02 -0.95
C ALA A 21 -7.59 2.96 -0.41
N GLU A 22 -8.63 2.38 0.18
CA GLU A 22 -9.59 3.12 1.01
C GLU A 22 -8.96 3.32 2.40
N VAL A 23 -8.93 4.56 2.89
CA VAL A 23 -8.18 4.94 4.10
C VAL A 23 -8.98 5.84 5.05
N GLU A 24 -10.26 6.08 4.77
CA GLU A 24 -11.09 6.98 5.58
C GLU A 24 -11.26 6.43 7.01
N GLU A 25 -11.58 5.13 7.13
CA GLU A 25 -11.68 4.47 8.45
C GLU A 25 -10.33 4.46 9.18
N LEU A 26 -9.24 4.16 8.47
CA LEU A 26 -7.89 4.19 9.03
C LEU A 26 -7.52 5.57 9.58
N ALA A 27 -7.87 6.63 8.85
CA ALA A 27 -7.62 8.01 9.28
C ALA A 27 -8.39 8.35 10.55
N ALA A 28 -9.66 7.95 10.64
CA ALA A 28 -10.49 8.14 11.83
C ALA A 28 -9.89 7.44 13.07
N VAL A 29 -9.50 6.16 12.93
CA VAL A 29 -8.87 5.39 14.02
C VAL A 29 -7.53 5.99 14.44
N CYS A 30 -6.69 6.43 13.49
CA CYS A 30 -5.43 7.10 13.81
C CYS A 30 -5.64 8.37 14.63
N ALA A 31 -6.66 9.17 14.28
CA ALA A 31 -7.00 10.40 14.97
C ALA A 31 -7.52 10.14 16.39
N GLU A 32 -8.41 9.15 16.57
CA GLU A 32 -8.94 8.74 17.87
C GLU A 32 -7.82 8.26 18.81
N LEU A 33 -6.96 7.36 18.33
CA LEU A 33 -5.88 6.77 19.13
C LEU A 33 -4.68 7.70 19.30
N ARG A 34 -4.64 8.83 18.57
CA ARG A 34 -3.46 9.71 18.41
C ARG A 34 -2.20 8.91 18.06
N ARG A 35 -2.34 7.90 17.21
CA ARG A 35 -1.27 6.96 16.84
C ARG A 35 -1.33 6.70 15.34
N TYR A 36 -0.23 7.00 14.65
CA TYR A 36 -0.07 6.84 13.20
C TYR A 36 0.92 5.73 12.82
N ALA A 37 1.36 4.96 13.82
CA ALA A 37 2.19 3.79 13.64
C ALA A 37 1.37 2.55 13.97
N PHE A 38 1.31 1.62 13.02
CA PHE A 38 0.60 0.36 13.09
C PHE A 38 1.36 -0.67 12.25
N LEU A 39 1.12 -1.95 12.50
CA LEU A 39 1.64 -3.02 11.65
C LEU A 39 0.83 -3.05 10.35
N LEU A 40 1.47 -2.72 9.24
CA LEU A 40 0.91 -2.91 7.90
C LEU A 40 1.16 -4.35 7.44
N THR A 41 0.08 -5.10 7.22
CA THR A 41 0.14 -6.45 6.64
C THR A 41 -0.43 -6.45 5.23
N ILE A 42 0.32 -7.01 4.28
CA ILE A 42 -0.07 -7.17 2.87
C ILE A 42 0.33 -8.58 2.44
N ALA A 43 -0.64 -9.38 1.99
CA ALA A 43 -0.43 -10.78 1.62
C ALA A 43 -0.96 -11.06 0.20
N PRO A 44 -0.18 -10.73 -0.85
CA PRO A 44 -0.58 -11.03 -2.22
C PRO A 44 -0.56 -12.55 -2.48
N PRO A 45 -1.49 -13.09 -3.29
CA PRO A 45 -1.44 -14.48 -3.69
C PRO A 45 -0.20 -14.74 -4.58
N ARG A 46 0.29 -15.98 -4.58
CA ARG A 46 1.46 -16.39 -5.37
C ARG A 46 1.09 -16.52 -6.85
N LEU A 47 1.20 -15.41 -7.59
CA LEU A 47 0.95 -15.37 -9.04
C LEU A 47 2.28 -15.27 -9.81
N ARG A 48 2.42 -16.04 -10.90
CA ARG A 48 3.58 -15.96 -11.81
C ARG A 48 3.24 -15.09 -13.02
N GLY A 49 4.18 -14.24 -13.44
CA GLY A 49 4.06 -13.42 -14.66
C GLY A 49 3.16 -12.19 -14.54
N GLY A 50 2.55 -11.93 -13.38
CA GLY A 50 1.77 -10.71 -13.13
C GLY A 50 2.67 -9.50 -12.87
N THR A 51 2.23 -8.32 -13.34
CA THR A 51 2.86 -7.03 -13.04
C THR A 51 2.24 -6.33 -11.82
N GLY A 52 1.14 -6.88 -11.30
CA GLY A 52 0.41 -6.43 -10.13
C GLY A 52 -0.69 -7.43 -9.77
N VAL A 53 -1.32 -7.26 -8.61
CA VAL A 53 -2.42 -8.11 -8.15
C VAL A 53 -3.30 -7.32 -7.16
N PRO A 54 -4.63 -7.51 -7.15
CA PRO A 54 -5.46 -6.98 -6.09
C PRO A 54 -5.00 -7.51 -4.73
N VAL A 55 -4.93 -6.61 -3.75
CA VAL A 55 -4.58 -6.94 -2.37
C VAL A 55 -5.57 -6.27 -1.43
N ASN A 56 -5.65 -6.78 -0.21
CA ASN A 56 -6.36 -6.15 0.89
C ASN A 56 -5.34 -5.72 1.96
N PRO A 57 -4.81 -4.48 1.92
CA PRO A 57 -3.90 -3.99 2.94
C PRO A 57 -4.61 -3.92 4.29
N GLN A 58 -3.96 -4.37 5.35
CA GLN A 58 -4.53 -4.36 6.70
C GLN A 58 -3.65 -3.54 7.62
N ALA A 59 -4.24 -2.58 8.32
CA ALA A 59 -3.60 -1.85 9.41
C ALA A 59 -3.95 -2.51 10.74
N ILE A 60 -2.94 -2.98 11.48
CA ILE A 60 -3.10 -3.65 12.77
C ILE A 60 -2.51 -2.75 13.86
N PHE A 61 -3.37 -2.23 14.72
CA PHE A 61 -3.07 -1.31 15.81
C PHE A 61 -2.65 -2.01 17.10
#